data_AF-A0A938MW26-F1
#
_entry.id   AF-A0A938MW26-F1
#
_cell.length_a   1.000
_cell.length_b   1.000
_cell.length_c   1.000
_cell.angle_alpha   90.00
_cell.angle_beta   90.00
_cell.angle_gamma   90.00
#
_symmetry.space_group_name_H-M   'P 1'
#
loop_
_entity.id
_entity.type
_entity.pdbx_description
1 polymer ?
#
loop_
_entity_poly.entity_id
_entity_poly.type
_entity_poly.pdbx_seq_one_letter_code
_entity_poly.pdbx_strand_id
1 'polypeptide(L)'
;MNGQTLSDIPAGQFVHFEITARLGADRTGTWTLSVTIPGQPPMRYANLPFGSPQFQRLTWVGFISNANADTVFYVDNLQLAREVN
;
A
#
# COMPACT_ATOMS: atom_id res chain seq x y z
N MET A 1 -14.81 5.61 -5.57
CA MET A 1 -13.87 5.55 -4.43
C MET A 1 -14.71 5.55 -3.16
N ASN A 2 -14.85 4.40 -2.51
CA ASN A 2 -15.54 4.32 -1.23
C ASN A 2 -14.46 4.46 -0.16
N GLY A 3 -14.12 5.71 0.19
CA GLY A 3 -13.02 6.00 1.11
C GLY A 3 -13.30 5.40 2.49
N GLN A 4 -12.54 4.37 2.86
CA GLN A 4 -12.54 3.81 4.21
C GLN A 4 -11.23 4.20 4.89
N THR A 5 -11.34 4.87 6.04
CA THR A 5 -10.17 5.08 6.91
C THR A 5 -9.81 3.77 7.58
N LEU A 6 -8.56 3.32 7.40
CA LEU A 6 -8.07 2.07 7.98
C LEU A 6 -7.29 2.29 9.30
N SER A 7 -6.46 3.33 9.35
CA SER A 7 -5.64 3.70 10.51
C SER A 7 -5.16 5.15 10.40
N ASP A 8 -4.80 5.74 11.54
CA ASP A 8 -4.01 6.97 11.59
C ASP A 8 -2.51 6.63 11.56
N ILE A 9 -1.71 7.44 10.86
CA ILE A 9 -0.24 7.29 10.80
C ILE A 9 0.45 8.48 11.49
N PRO A 10 1.50 8.23 12.30
CA PRO A 10 2.22 9.30 12.97
C PRO A 10 3.10 10.08 11.99
N ALA A 11 3.08 11.41 12.11
CA ALA A 11 4.03 12.26 11.40
C ALA A 11 5.45 12.12 11.98
N GLY A 12 6.46 12.21 11.12
CA GLY A 12 7.87 12.20 11.53
C GLY A 12 8.41 10.83 11.96
N GLN A 13 7.69 9.74 11.67
CA GLN A 13 8.15 8.38 11.93
C GLN A 13 8.13 7.54 10.65
N PHE A 14 9.08 6.61 10.55
CA PHE A 14 9.01 5.58 9.52
C PHE A 14 7.89 4.60 9.84
N VAL A 15 6.96 4.45 8.90
CA VAL A 15 5.91 3.43 8.93
C VAL A 15 6.19 2.47 7.77
N HIS A 16 6.25 1.18 8.06
CA HIS A 16 6.50 0.17 7.04
C HIS A 16 5.18 -0.30 6.44
N PHE A 17 5.11 -0.33 5.11
CA PHE A 17 3.94 -0.77 4.35
C PHE A 17 4.31 -1.96 3.47
N GLU A 18 3.52 -3.01 3.56
CA GLU A 18 3.61 -4.16 2.65
C GLU A 18 2.28 -4.29 1.90
N ILE A 19 2.37 -4.34 0.57
CA ILE A 19 1.22 -4.48 -0.32
C ILE A 19 1.40 -5.74 -1.14
N THR A 20 0.44 -6.65 -1.06
CA THR A 20 0.45 -7.91 -1.81
C THR A 20 -0.84 -8.07 -2.60
N ALA A 21 -0.72 -8.53 -3.85
CA ALA A 21 -1.85 -8.78 -4.73
C ALA A 21 -1.49 -9.84 -5.77
N ARG A 22 -2.46 -10.68 -6.14
CA ARG A 22 -2.35 -11.56 -7.31
C ARG A 22 -2.81 -10.81 -8.55
N LEU A 23 -1.96 -10.79 -9.57
CA LEU A 23 -2.20 -10.11 -10.86
C LEU A 23 -2.20 -11.13 -12.01
N GLY A 24 -2.67 -10.71 -13.18
CA GLY A 24 -2.81 -11.58 -14.34
C GLY A 24 -3.98 -12.55 -14.25
N ALA A 25 -3.81 -13.76 -14.78
CA ALA A 25 -4.86 -14.78 -14.88
C ALA A 25 -5.37 -15.25 -13.50
N ASP A 26 -4.50 -15.28 -12.49
CA ASP A 26 -4.81 -15.78 -11.14
C ASP A 26 -5.29 -14.69 -10.16
N ARG A 27 -5.67 -13.51 -10.68
CA ARG A 27 -6.12 -12.40 -9.84
C ARG A 27 -7.40 -12.74 -9.10
N THR A 28 -7.45 -12.34 -7.83
CA THR A 28 -8.63 -12.50 -6.97
C THR A 28 -9.55 -11.29 -6.98
N GLY A 29 -9.13 -10.20 -7.63
CA GLY A 29 -9.81 -8.89 -7.54
C GLY A 29 -9.60 -8.20 -6.19
N THR A 30 -8.70 -8.73 -5.35
CA THR A 30 -8.42 -8.21 -4.02
C THR A 30 -6.92 -8.11 -3.73
N TRP A 31 -6.57 -7.29 -2.74
CA TRP A 31 -5.22 -7.09 -2.24
C TRP A 31 -5.19 -7.12 -0.71
N THR A 32 -3.98 -7.22 -0.15
CA THR A 32 -3.73 -7.14 1.28
C THR A 32 -2.77 -5.99 1.57
N LEU A 33 -3.05 -5.24 2.63
CA LEU A 33 -2.18 -4.22 3.21
C LEU A 33 -1.72 -4.69 4.60
N SER A 34 -0.43 -4.68 4.86
CA SER A 34 0.12 -4.71 6.21
C SER A 34 0.76 -3.35 6.53
N VAL A 35 0.50 -2.86 7.74
CA VAL A 35 1.05 -1.60 8.25
C VAL A 35 1.75 -1.86 9.57
N THR A 36 3.03 -1.52 9.64
CA THR A 36 3.83 -1.65 10.87
C THR A 36 4.26 -0.26 11.33
N ILE A 37 3.68 0.18 12.45
CA ILE A 37 4.06 1.41 13.14
C ILE A 37 4.97 1.02 14.32
N PRO A 38 6.13 1.66 14.51
CA PRO A 38 7.02 1.37 15.63
C PRO A 38 6.29 1.42 16.98
N GLY A 39 6.45 0.37 17.79
CA GLY A 39 5.82 0.26 19.11
C GLY A 39 4.35 -0.18 19.10
N GLN A 40 3.76 -0.48 17.93
CA GLN A 40 2.42 -1.03 17.82
C GLN A 40 2.43 -2.46 17.25
N PRO A 41 1.44 -3.30 17.58
CA PRO A 41 1.21 -4.54 16.85
C PRO A 41 0.97 -4.27 15.35
N PRO A 42 1.55 -5.05 14.43
CA PRO A 42 1.27 -4.92 13.00
C PRO A 42 -0.23 -5.05 12.70
N MET A 43 -0.74 -4.17 11.85
CA MET A 43 -2.12 -4.18 11.39
C MET A 43 -2.18 -4.82 10.01
N ARG A 44 -3.10 -5.77 9.81
CA ARG A 44 -3.28 -6.46 8.52
C ARG A 44 -4.71 -6.33 8.02
N TYR A 45 -4.86 -5.78 6.82
CA TYR A 45 -6.13 -5.57 6.14
C TYR A 45 -6.18 -6.45 4.89
N ALA A 46 -6.93 -7.53 4.96
CA ALA A 46 -7.05 -8.50 3.87
C ALA A 46 -8.32 -8.28 3.04
N ASN A 47 -8.35 -8.89 1.86
CA ASN A 47 -9.52 -8.90 0.96
C ASN A 47 -10.02 -7.50 0.56
N LEU A 48 -9.12 -6.52 0.52
CA LEU A 48 -9.45 -5.17 0.05
C LEU A 48 -9.74 -5.23 -1.46
N PRO A 49 -10.84 -4.64 -1.95
CA PRO A 49 -11.15 -4.69 -3.38
C PRO A 49 -10.14 -3.85 -4.18
N PHE A 50 -9.83 -4.28 -5.41
CA PHE A 50 -9.13 -3.41 -6.35
C PHE A 50 -9.94 -2.15 -6.65
N GLY A 51 -9.24 -1.02 -6.84
CA GLY A 51 -9.88 0.23 -7.26
C GLY A 51 -10.55 0.14 -8.64
N SER A 52 -10.09 -0.78 -9.49
CA SER A 52 -10.67 -1.12 -10.78
C SER A 52 -10.71 -2.64 -10.97
N PRO A 53 -11.85 -3.24 -11.34
CA PRO A 53 -11.94 -4.66 -11.70
C PRO A 53 -11.11 -5.02 -12.95
N GLN A 54 -10.70 -4.04 -13.76
CA GLN A 54 -9.83 -4.26 -14.92
C GLN A 54 -8.33 -4.30 -14.56
N PHE A 55 -7.96 -4.00 -13.31
CA PHE A 55 -6.57 -4.06 -12.88
C PHE A 55 -6.03 -5.49 -12.96
N GLN A 56 -5.02 -5.69 -13.80
CA GLN A 56 -4.45 -7.02 -14.10
C GLN A 56 -2.94 -7.01 -14.27
N ARG A 57 -2.32 -5.83 -14.43
CA ARG A 57 -0.88 -5.67 -14.59
C ARG A 57 -0.45 -4.39 -13.90
N LEU A 58 0.59 -4.51 -13.08
CA LEU A 58 1.27 -3.35 -12.54
C LEU A 58 2.21 -2.79 -13.62
N THR A 59 1.93 -1.57 -14.10
CA THR A 59 2.74 -0.89 -15.11
C THR A 59 3.49 0.31 -14.55
N TRP A 60 3.09 0.80 -13.39
CA TRP A 60 3.65 1.99 -12.77
C TRP A 60 3.44 1.96 -11.24
N VAL A 61 4.46 2.41 -10.51
CA VAL A 61 4.42 2.70 -9.07
C VAL A 61 5.05 4.07 -8.89
N GLY A 62 4.43 4.92 -8.09
CA GLY A 62 5.00 6.20 -7.75
C GLY A 62 4.48 6.72 -6.43
N PHE A 63 5.26 7.62 -5.84
CA PHE A 63 4.96 8.30 -4.60
C PHE A 63 4.72 9.76 -4.92
N ILE A 64 3.61 10.30 -4.45
CA ILE A 64 3.21 11.68 -4.71
C ILE A 64 2.86 12.36 -3.39
N SER A 65 3.29 13.61 -3.23
CA SER A 65 2.69 14.51 -2.25
C SER A 65 1.61 15.31 -2.96
N ASN A 66 0.38 15.23 -2.45
CA ASN A 66 -0.72 16.09 -2.90
C ASN A 66 -0.81 17.38 -2.06
N ALA A 67 0.24 17.74 -1.31
CA ALA A 67 0.25 18.94 -0.50
C ALA A 67 0.21 20.20 -1.36
N ASN A 68 -0.48 21.22 -0.87
CA ASN A 68 -0.54 22.56 -1.46
C ASN A 68 0.41 23.57 -0.79
N ALA A 69 1.35 23.06 0.01
CA ALA A 69 2.40 23.80 0.68
C ALA A 69 3.72 23.04 0.56
N ASP A 70 4.84 23.76 0.68
CA ASP A 70 6.17 23.17 0.67
C ASP A 70 6.28 22.08 1.74
N THR A 71 6.62 20.88 1.31
CA THR A 71 6.65 19.71 2.18
C THR A 71 7.72 18.73 1.76
N VAL A 72 8.14 17.89 2.71
CA VAL A 72 9.11 16.83 2.49
C VAL A 72 8.57 15.55 3.13
N PHE A 73 8.64 14.45 2.40
CA PHE A 73 8.48 13.11 2.94
C PHE A 73 9.60 12.22 2.41
N TYR A 74 9.99 11.24 3.20
CA TYR A 74 11.10 10.34 2.88
C TYR A 74 10.54 8.96 2.54
N VAL A 75 11.13 8.32 1.54
CA VAL A 75 10.85 6.93 1.16
C VAL A 75 12.16 6.17 1.26
N ASP A 76 12.14 5.04 1.94
CA ASP A 76 13.29 4.15 2.10
C ASP A 76 12.82 2.70 2.11
N ASN A 77 13.74 1.75 1.93
CA ASN A 77 13.48 0.31 1.87
C ASN A 77 12.44 -0.07 0.81
N LEU A 78 12.46 0.61 -0.34
CA LEU A 78 11.57 0.32 -1.45
C LEU A 78 11.97 -0.99 -2.14
N GLN A 79 11.08 -1.97 -2.09
CA GLN A 79 11.20 -3.21 -2.84
C GLN A 79 9.95 -3.42 -3.70
N LEU A 80 10.17 -3.74 -4.97
CA LEU A 80 9.13 -4.26 -5.86
C LEU A 80 9.61 -5.59 -6.42
N ALA A 81 8.93 -6.66 -6.03
CA ALA A 81 9.25 -8.00 -6.45
C ALA A 81 7.99 -8.79 -6.76
N ARG A 82 8.13 -9.83 -7.57
CA ARG A 82 7.17 -10.93 -7.57
C ARG A 82 7.38 -11.71 -6.28
N GLU A 83 6.31 -11.98 -5.56
CA GLU A 83 6.36 -12.89 -4.41
C GLU A 83 6.71 -14.29 -4.92
N VAL A 84 7.83 -14.84 -4.42
CA VAL A 84 8.26 -16.21 -4.69
C VAL A 84 8.12 -16.95 -3.38
N ASN A 85 7.17 -17.88 -3.31
CA ASN A 85 7.05 -18.81 -2.18
C ASN A 85 8.24 -19.76 -2.13
#